data_AF-A0A953QJW6-F1
#
_entry.id   AF-A0A953QJW6-F1
#
_cell.length_a   1.000
_cell.length_b   1.000
_cell.length_c   1.000
_cell.angle_alpha   90.00
_cell.angle_beta   90.00
_cell.angle_gamma   90.00
#
_symmetry.space_group_name_H-M   'P 1'
#
loop_
_entity.id
_entity.type
_entity.pdbx_description
1 polymer ?
#
loop_
_entity_poly.entity_id
_entity_poly.type
_entity_poly.pdbx_seq_one_letter_code
_entity_poly.pdbx_strand_id
1 'polypeptide(L)'
;MQTMLTFAGMKSADAPAAAQAVLAFETQLANASWSFADLNNATKTYNPQNFAAFQASTPALPWQALFQAQNLAIPARVNIQVPPFFAALQRILPATPIPALRNYLKIHLLFGMAQQLPRRFRDAYFELYGKELAGQQQPPPRASFCEATTVGDLGDLIAQQYVEISLPAADKKIVDEMIADLRGNSAPISKALPGWTTQPAVPRSPKPTR
;
A
#
# COMPACT_ATOMS: atom_id res chain seq x y z
N MET A 1 -0.82 -17.08 -11.27
CA MET A 1 0.41 -17.60 -10.62
C MET A 1 1.14 -18.63 -11.48
N GLN A 2 0.51 -19.75 -11.84
CA GLN A 2 1.14 -20.83 -12.63
C GLN A 2 1.77 -20.31 -13.94
N THR A 3 0.99 -19.59 -14.75
CA THR A 3 1.45 -18.98 -16.01
C THR A 3 2.68 -18.10 -15.83
N MET A 4 2.71 -17.28 -14.76
CA MET A 4 3.85 -16.42 -14.45
C MET A 4 5.11 -17.23 -14.15
N LEU A 5 5.00 -18.30 -13.36
CA LEU A 5 6.12 -19.18 -13.04
C LEU A 5 6.65 -19.90 -14.29
N THR A 6 5.77 -20.36 -15.18
CA THR A 6 6.17 -20.97 -16.46
C THR A 6 6.92 -19.97 -17.34
N PHE A 7 6.46 -18.73 -17.43
CA PHE A 7 7.18 -17.68 -18.17
C PHE A 7 8.54 -17.33 -17.58
N ALA A 8 8.74 -17.58 -16.29
CA ALA A 8 10.03 -17.45 -15.61
C ALA A 8 10.90 -18.72 -15.70
N GLY A 9 10.54 -19.67 -16.57
CA GLY A 9 11.34 -20.87 -16.87
C GLY A 9 11.07 -22.08 -15.97
N MET A 10 10.03 -22.04 -15.13
CA MET A 10 9.60 -23.24 -14.42
C MET A 10 8.99 -24.25 -15.39
N LYS A 11 9.26 -25.54 -15.20
CA LYS A 11 8.60 -26.60 -15.99
C LYS A 11 7.09 -26.56 -15.73
N SER A 12 6.29 -26.70 -16.77
CA SER A 12 4.83 -26.63 -16.67
C SER A 12 4.23 -27.67 -15.71
N ALA A 13 4.89 -28.83 -15.53
CA ALA A 13 4.45 -29.86 -14.58
C ALA A 13 4.63 -29.44 -13.11
N ASP A 14 5.59 -28.57 -12.79
CA ASP A 14 5.90 -28.15 -11.43
C ASP A 14 5.09 -26.91 -11.00
N ALA A 15 4.63 -26.11 -11.98
CA ALA A 15 3.94 -24.85 -11.75
C ALA A 15 2.65 -24.93 -10.90
N PRO A 16 1.79 -25.96 -11.06
CA PRO A 16 0.59 -26.10 -10.24
C PRO A 16 0.89 -26.26 -8.74
N ALA A 17 1.80 -27.18 -8.39
CA ALA A 17 2.18 -27.43 -7.01
C ALA A 17 2.86 -26.21 -6.38
N ALA A 18 3.74 -25.53 -7.14
CA ALA A 18 4.38 -24.30 -6.69
C ALA A 18 3.36 -23.17 -6.43
N ALA A 19 2.39 -22.97 -7.32
CA ALA A 19 1.35 -21.96 -7.15
C ALA A 19 0.43 -22.27 -5.96
N GLN A 20 0.11 -23.54 -5.73
CA GLN A 20 -0.71 -23.95 -4.59
C GLN A 20 0.01 -23.74 -3.25
N ALA A 21 1.31 -24.03 -3.18
CA ALA A 21 2.11 -23.75 -1.99
C ALA A 21 2.19 -22.25 -1.68
N VAL A 22 2.30 -21.41 -2.72
CA VAL A 22 2.28 -19.95 -2.56
C VAL A 22 0.91 -19.45 -2.08
N LEU A 23 -0.19 -19.96 -2.66
CA LEU A 23 -1.54 -19.61 -2.21
C LEU A 23 -1.79 -20.02 -0.76
N ALA A 24 -1.30 -21.18 -0.34
CA ALA A 24 -1.42 -21.64 1.05
C ALA A 24 -0.63 -20.75 2.01
N PHE A 25 0.54 -20.25 1.59
CA PHE A 25 1.31 -19.28 2.36
C PHE A 25 0.59 -17.92 2.44
N GLU A 26 0.12 -17.38 1.31
CA GLU A 26 -0.65 -16.13 1.25
C GLU A 26 -1.92 -16.18 2.11
N THR A 27 -2.64 -17.31 2.09
CA THR A 27 -3.83 -17.53 2.92
C THR A 27 -3.51 -17.44 4.42
N GLN A 28 -2.37 -17.98 4.86
CA GLN A 28 -1.95 -17.86 6.27
C GLN A 28 -1.65 -16.42 6.66
N LEU A 29 -1.01 -15.64 5.77
CA LEU A 29 -0.75 -14.21 5.99
C LEU A 29 -2.05 -13.41 6.02
N ALA A 30 -3.00 -13.71 5.13
CA ALA A 30 -4.30 -13.06 5.07
C ALA A 30 -5.10 -13.30 6.37
N ASN A 31 -5.12 -14.53 6.89
CA ASN A 31 -5.79 -14.85 8.16
C ASN A 31 -5.17 -14.16 9.37
N ALA A 32 -3.90 -13.77 9.30
CA ALA A 32 -3.22 -13.01 10.34
C ALA A 32 -3.38 -11.49 10.19
N SER A 33 -3.95 -11.02 9.08
CA SER A 33 -4.12 -9.61 8.77
C SER A 33 -5.38 -9.03 9.43
N TRP A 34 -5.38 -7.73 9.66
CA TRP A 34 -6.55 -7.03 10.15
C TRP A 34 -7.59 -6.77 9.07
N SER A 35 -8.83 -6.58 9.50
CA SER A 35 -9.88 -6.09 8.62
C SER A 35 -9.58 -4.67 8.14
N PHE A 36 -10.18 -4.27 7.01
CA PHE A 36 -10.07 -2.89 6.51
C PHE A 36 -10.57 -1.86 7.53
N ALA A 37 -11.62 -2.18 8.29
CA ALA A 37 -12.15 -1.29 9.32
C ALA A 37 -11.14 -1.05 10.45
N ASP A 38 -10.42 -2.09 10.87
CA ASP A 38 -9.37 -1.97 11.89
C ASP A 38 -8.16 -1.20 11.38
N LEU A 39 -7.76 -1.39 10.13
CA LEU A 39 -6.65 -0.64 9.51
C LEU A 39 -6.93 0.86 9.41
N ASN A 40 -8.20 1.26 9.27
CA ASN A 40 -8.60 2.67 9.27
C ASN A 40 -8.72 3.29 10.68
N ASN A 41 -8.51 2.52 11.74
CA ASN A 41 -8.52 3.03 13.10
C ASN A 41 -7.11 3.50 13.51
N ALA A 42 -6.89 4.82 13.48
CA ALA A 42 -5.60 5.44 13.80
C ALA A 42 -5.07 5.08 15.20
N THR A 43 -5.96 4.87 16.18
CA THR A 43 -5.55 4.46 17.54
C THR A 43 -5.05 3.02 17.53
N LYS A 44 -5.70 2.11 16.79
CA LYS A 44 -5.28 0.71 16.68
C LYS A 44 -3.96 0.56 15.92
N THR A 45 -3.74 1.34 14.86
CA THR A 45 -2.53 1.23 14.03
C THR A 45 -1.31 1.98 14.58
N TYR A 46 -1.46 2.67 15.71
CA TYR A 46 -0.39 3.39 16.39
C TYR A 46 0.17 2.60 17.59
N ASN A 47 1.12 1.71 17.32
CA ASN A 47 1.83 0.90 18.32
C ASN A 47 3.35 1.15 18.24
N PRO A 48 3.85 2.31 18.73
CA PRO A 48 5.26 2.62 18.67
C PRO A 48 6.05 1.80 19.70
N GLN A 49 7.12 1.14 19.25
CA GLN A 49 7.97 0.26 20.07
C GLN A 49 9.46 0.60 19.87
N ASN A 50 10.30 0.19 20.82
CA ASN A 50 11.74 0.20 20.64
C ASN A 50 12.12 -0.84 19.57
N PHE A 51 12.99 -0.46 18.62
CA PHE A 51 13.34 -1.32 17.50
C PHE A 51 14.04 -2.62 17.94
N ALA A 52 14.96 -2.54 18.91
CA ALA A 52 15.67 -3.72 19.39
C ALA A 52 14.73 -4.72 20.07
N ALA A 53 13.75 -4.23 20.84
CA ALA A 53 12.71 -5.08 21.45
C ALA A 53 11.83 -5.75 20.38
N PHE A 54 11.41 -4.99 19.35
CA PHE A 54 10.64 -5.55 18.24
C PHE A 54 11.43 -6.63 17.49
N GLN A 55 12.69 -6.36 17.16
CA GLN A 55 13.58 -7.32 16.51
C GLN A 55 13.73 -8.60 17.35
N ALA A 56 13.93 -8.47 18.66
CA ALA A 56 14.03 -9.63 19.56
C ALA A 56 12.73 -10.46 19.60
N SER A 57 11.57 -9.83 19.42
CA SER A 57 10.27 -10.52 19.38
C SER A 57 9.93 -11.16 18.02
N THR A 58 10.68 -10.80 16.96
CA THR A 58 10.43 -11.26 15.58
C THR A 58 11.71 -11.76 14.87
N PRO A 59 12.48 -12.69 15.48
CA PRO A 59 13.79 -13.09 14.96
C PRO A 59 13.76 -13.91 13.66
N ALA A 60 12.59 -14.34 13.18
CA ALA A 60 12.45 -15.02 11.89
C ALA A 60 12.77 -14.09 10.70
N LEU A 61 12.76 -12.77 10.91
CA LEU A 61 13.14 -11.78 9.92
C LEU A 61 14.50 -11.14 10.29
N PRO A 62 15.46 -11.06 9.35
CA PRO A 62 16.75 -10.44 9.60
C PRO A 62 16.63 -8.91 9.43
N TRP A 63 15.95 -8.24 10.37
CA TRP A 63 15.64 -6.80 10.28
C TRP A 63 16.87 -5.92 10.03
N GLN A 64 18.00 -6.17 10.68
CA GLN A 64 19.22 -5.37 10.46
C GLN A 64 19.72 -5.49 9.03
N ALA A 65 19.75 -6.71 8.48
CA ALA A 65 20.16 -6.96 7.10
C ALA A 65 19.19 -6.29 6.12
N LEU A 66 17.88 -6.27 6.42
CA LEU A 66 16.88 -5.57 5.61
C LEU A 66 17.14 -4.05 5.55
N PHE A 67 17.48 -3.42 6.68
CA PHE A 67 17.81 -1.99 6.70
C PHE A 67 19.12 -1.70 5.97
N GLN A 68 20.15 -2.52 6.20
CA GLN A 68 21.45 -2.40 5.52
C GLN A 68 21.34 -2.56 4.01
N ALA A 69 20.56 -3.53 3.52
CA ALA A 69 20.34 -3.75 2.09
C ALA A 69 19.67 -2.55 1.39
N GLN A 70 18.98 -1.70 2.14
CA GLN A 70 18.33 -0.48 1.64
C GLN A 70 19.15 0.79 1.90
N ASN A 71 20.37 0.66 2.45
CA ASN A 71 21.19 1.79 2.90
C ASN A 71 20.46 2.72 3.88
N LEU A 72 19.63 2.15 4.77
CA LEU A 72 18.87 2.89 5.77
C LEU A 72 19.52 2.77 7.15
N ALA A 73 19.52 3.87 7.90
CA ALA A 73 19.90 3.86 9.30
C ALA A 73 18.87 3.07 10.12
N ILE A 74 19.35 2.32 11.12
CA ILE A 74 18.48 1.60 12.04
C ILE A 74 17.83 2.61 13.00
N PRO A 75 16.49 2.71 13.06
CA PRO A 75 15.82 3.67 13.92
C PRO A 75 15.81 3.18 15.38
N ALA A 76 15.76 4.12 16.34
CA ALA A 76 15.57 3.76 17.75
C ALA A 76 14.16 3.23 18.04
N ARG A 77 13.15 3.71 17.30
CA ARG A 77 11.74 3.35 17.45
C ARG A 77 11.10 3.08 16.11
N VAL A 78 10.13 2.18 16.10
CA VAL A 78 9.31 1.83 14.94
C VAL A 78 7.84 1.78 15.34
N ASN A 79 6.94 2.14 14.42
CA ASN A 79 5.51 1.93 14.61
C ASN A 79 5.09 0.60 13.99
N ILE A 80 4.60 -0.33 14.81
CA ILE A 80 4.12 -1.63 14.33
C ILE A 80 2.62 -1.53 14.11
N GLN A 81 2.19 -1.35 12.86
CA GLN A 81 0.77 -1.09 12.58
C GLN A 81 -0.15 -2.24 12.98
N VAL A 82 0.30 -3.49 12.79
CA VAL A 82 -0.49 -4.69 13.10
C VAL A 82 0.36 -5.66 13.93
N PRO A 83 0.50 -5.45 15.27
CA PRO A 83 1.35 -6.31 16.10
C PRO A 83 1.00 -7.81 16.04
N PRO A 84 -0.28 -8.24 16.04
CA PRO A 84 -0.63 -9.66 15.92
C PRO A 84 -0.15 -10.31 14.62
N PHE A 85 -0.08 -9.56 13.52
CA PHE A 85 0.41 -10.06 12.24
C PHE A 85 1.87 -10.49 12.36
N PHE A 86 2.72 -9.68 12.98
CA PHE A 86 4.14 -10.01 13.15
C PHE A 86 4.36 -11.18 14.10
N ALA A 87 3.53 -11.33 15.14
CA ALA A 87 3.56 -12.51 16.01
C ALA A 87 3.13 -13.80 15.27
N ALA A 88 2.18 -13.70 14.34
CA ALA A 88 1.84 -14.82 13.45
C ALA A 88 2.95 -15.09 12.43
N LEU A 89 3.50 -14.06 11.80
CA LEU A 89 4.56 -14.14 10.80
C LEU A 89 5.82 -14.83 11.37
N GLN A 90 6.16 -14.54 12.62
CA GLN A 90 7.24 -15.20 13.35
C GLN A 90 7.10 -16.73 13.41
N ARG A 91 5.86 -17.25 13.39
CA ARG A 91 5.55 -18.69 13.38
C ARG A 91 5.44 -19.23 11.96
N ILE A 92 4.78 -18.48 11.07
CA ILE A 92 4.51 -18.89 9.69
C ILE A 92 5.80 -19.00 8.88
N LEU A 93 6.71 -18.03 9.00
CA LEU A 93 7.92 -17.98 8.16
C LEU A 93 8.83 -19.21 8.35
N PRO A 94 9.24 -19.60 9.57
CA PRO A 94 10.10 -20.77 9.76
C PRO A 94 9.41 -22.09 9.38
N ALA A 95 8.07 -22.15 9.49
CA ALA A 95 7.28 -23.32 9.11
C ALA A 95 7.06 -23.45 7.59
N THR A 96 7.31 -22.38 6.83
CA THR A 96 7.08 -22.37 5.38
C THR A 96 8.32 -22.87 4.64
N PRO A 97 8.20 -23.88 3.75
CA PRO A 97 9.34 -24.36 2.97
C PRO A 97 10.00 -23.26 2.14
N ILE A 98 11.33 -23.20 2.14
CA ILE A 98 12.11 -22.24 1.36
C ILE A 98 11.70 -22.17 -0.12
N PRO A 99 11.43 -23.29 -0.83
CA PRO A 99 10.94 -23.22 -2.21
C PRO A 99 9.63 -22.43 -2.36
N ALA A 100 8.70 -22.53 -1.40
CA ALA A 100 7.45 -21.78 -1.41
C ALA A 100 7.72 -20.28 -1.21
N LEU A 101 8.58 -19.91 -0.25
CA LEU A 101 8.98 -18.51 -0.03
C LEU A 101 9.65 -17.90 -1.28
N ARG A 102 10.55 -18.64 -1.94
CA ARG A 102 11.19 -18.20 -3.19
C ARG A 102 10.16 -17.99 -4.30
N ASN A 103 9.20 -18.90 -4.44
CA ASN A 103 8.16 -18.80 -5.46
C ASN A 103 7.18 -17.65 -5.18
N TYR A 104 6.84 -17.41 -3.91
CA TYR A 104 6.05 -16.26 -3.46
C TYR A 104 6.72 -14.95 -3.92
N LEU A 105 8.00 -14.76 -3.60
CA LEU A 105 8.75 -13.56 -4.01
C LEU A 105 8.83 -13.43 -5.54
N LYS A 106 9.10 -14.53 -6.26
CA LYS A 106 9.13 -14.52 -7.74
C LYS A 106 7.78 -14.09 -8.33
N ILE A 107 6.68 -14.66 -7.84
CA ILE A 107 5.34 -14.33 -8.33
C ILE A 107 5.02 -12.86 -8.10
N HIS A 108 5.26 -12.34 -6.89
CA HIS A 108 5.02 -10.94 -6.57
C HIS A 108 5.86 -10.00 -7.42
N LEU A 109 7.15 -10.33 -7.65
CA LEU A 109 8.02 -9.56 -8.53
C LEU A 109 7.49 -9.56 -9.98
N LEU A 110 7.11 -10.72 -10.51
CA LEU A 110 6.62 -10.85 -11.89
C LEU A 110 5.30 -10.10 -12.09
N PHE A 111 4.36 -10.16 -11.14
CA PHE A 111 3.13 -9.38 -11.21
C PHE A 111 3.40 -7.88 -11.05
N GLY A 112 4.26 -7.47 -10.12
CA GLY A 112 4.62 -6.07 -9.92
C GLY A 112 5.32 -5.45 -11.14
N MET A 113 6.11 -6.23 -11.86
CA MET A 113 6.83 -5.79 -13.05
C MET A 113 6.10 -6.12 -14.36
N ALA A 114 4.93 -6.76 -14.32
CA ALA A 114 4.27 -7.31 -15.51
C ALA A 114 4.08 -6.27 -16.61
N GLN A 115 3.78 -5.02 -16.24
CA GLN A 115 3.57 -3.90 -17.17
C GLN A 115 4.83 -3.40 -17.87
N GLN A 116 6.02 -3.77 -17.39
CA GLN A 116 7.32 -3.44 -17.98
C GLN A 116 7.96 -4.62 -18.74
N LEU A 117 7.33 -5.79 -18.68
CA LEU A 117 7.81 -7.02 -19.33
C LEU A 117 7.14 -7.22 -20.71
N PRO A 118 7.63 -8.17 -21.53
CA PRO A 118 7.03 -8.50 -22.81
C PRO A 118 5.52 -8.78 -22.72
N ARG A 119 4.79 -8.55 -23.83
CA ARG A 119 3.31 -8.59 -23.89
C ARG A 119 2.67 -9.77 -23.17
N ARG A 120 3.25 -10.98 -23.27
CA ARG A 120 2.75 -12.18 -22.58
C ARG A 120 2.55 -12.02 -21.06
N PHE A 121 3.44 -11.27 -20.38
CA PHE A 121 3.31 -11.00 -18.95
C PHE A 121 2.19 -10.01 -18.67
N ARG A 122 2.04 -8.98 -19.51
CA ARG A 122 0.95 -8.01 -19.43
C ARG A 122 -0.41 -8.67 -19.62
N ASP A 123 -0.51 -9.55 -20.61
CA ASP A 123 -1.74 -10.29 -20.89
C ASP A 123 -2.09 -11.20 -19.69
N ALA A 124 -1.13 -11.94 -19.15
CA ALA A 124 -1.35 -12.78 -17.97
C ALA A 124 -1.69 -11.99 -16.70
N TYR A 125 -1.14 -10.78 -16.54
CA TYR A 125 -1.53 -9.86 -15.47
C TYR A 125 -2.98 -9.39 -15.66
N PHE A 126 -3.34 -9.01 -16.89
CA PHE A 126 -4.67 -8.50 -17.22
C PHE A 126 -5.76 -9.55 -16.97
N GLU A 127 -5.53 -10.82 -17.30
CA GLU A 127 -6.51 -11.88 -17.03
C GLU A 127 -6.91 -11.89 -15.54
N LEU A 128 -5.97 -11.80 -14.60
CA LEU A 128 -6.31 -11.78 -13.18
C LEU A 128 -6.79 -10.41 -12.70
N TYR A 129 -5.96 -9.36 -12.83
CA TYR A 129 -6.21 -8.08 -12.18
C TYR A 129 -7.21 -7.20 -12.94
N GLY A 130 -7.20 -7.27 -14.27
CA GLY A 130 -8.11 -6.48 -15.10
C GLY A 130 -9.47 -7.17 -15.23
N LYS A 131 -9.47 -8.42 -15.70
CA LYS A 131 -10.70 -9.13 -16.04
C LYS A 131 -11.38 -9.77 -14.83
N GLU A 132 -10.72 -10.69 -14.13
CA GLU A 132 -11.35 -11.41 -13.01
C GLU A 132 -11.64 -10.50 -11.81
N LEU A 133 -10.68 -9.67 -11.39
CA LEU A 133 -10.83 -8.83 -10.19
C LEU A 133 -11.52 -7.49 -10.45
N ALA A 134 -11.26 -6.86 -11.59
CA ALA A 134 -11.79 -5.52 -11.91
C ALA A 134 -12.94 -5.54 -12.94
N GLY A 135 -13.31 -6.70 -13.50
CA GLY A 135 -14.43 -6.84 -14.43
C GLY A 135 -14.22 -6.18 -15.80
N GLN A 136 -12.97 -5.87 -16.17
CA GLN A 136 -12.65 -5.20 -17.43
C GLN A 136 -12.75 -6.17 -18.61
N GLN A 137 -13.41 -5.74 -19.69
CA GLN A 137 -13.58 -6.56 -20.89
C GLN A 137 -12.33 -6.59 -21.79
N GLN A 138 -11.55 -5.51 -21.78
CA GLN A 138 -10.34 -5.38 -22.58
C GLN A 138 -9.28 -4.55 -21.83
N PRO A 139 -7.98 -4.82 -22.07
CA PRO A 139 -6.92 -4.04 -21.43
C PRO A 139 -6.95 -2.59 -21.93
N PRO A 140 -6.63 -1.61 -21.08
CA PRO A 140 -6.52 -0.23 -21.51
C PRO A 140 -5.40 -0.07 -22.56
N PRO A 141 -5.49 0.96 -23.42
CA PRO A 141 -4.42 1.28 -24.36
C PRO A 141 -3.08 1.44 -23.65
N ARG A 142 -1.98 1.06 -24.32
CA ARG A 142 -0.63 1.18 -23.74
C ARG A 142 -0.29 2.63 -23.36
N ALA A 143 -0.78 3.61 -24.11
CA ALA A 143 -0.58 5.03 -23.84
C ALA A 143 -1.09 5.43 -22.45
N SER A 144 -2.27 4.95 -22.04
CA SER A 144 -2.84 5.25 -20.71
C SER A 144 -1.97 4.74 -19.57
N PHE A 145 -1.30 3.59 -19.75
CA PHE A 145 -0.33 3.11 -18.77
C PHE A 145 0.92 4.01 -18.71
N CYS A 146 1.45 4.41 -19.88
CA CYS A 146 2.62 5.29 -19.93
C CYS A 146 2.32 6.65 -19.28
N GLU A 147 1.14 7.21 -19.56
CA GLU A 147 0.65 8.43 -18.94
C GLU A 147 0.52 8.26 -17.42
N ALA A 148 -0.19 7.24 -16.94
CA ALA A 148 -0.36 6.99 -15.51
C ALA A 148 0.96 6.79 -14.78
N THR A 149 1.92 6.08 -15.40
CA THR A 149 3.27 5.90 -14.83
C THR A 149 4.01 7.24 -14.76
N THR A 150 3.97 8.02 -15.83
CA THR A 150 4.63 9.34 -15.90
C THR A 150 4.04 10.31 -14.88
N VAL A 151 2.71 10.32 -14.71
CA VAL A 151 2.03 11.12 -13.69
C VAL A 151 2.33 10.60 -12.28
N GLY A 152 2.45 9.29 -12.07
CA GLY A 152 2.83 8.73 -10.78
C GLY A 152 4.25 9.12 -10.35
N ASP A 153 5.20 9.13 -11.29
CA ASP A 153 6.61 9.42 -11.02
C ASP A 153 6.94 10.92 -11.03
N LEU A 154 6.27 11.71 -11.90
CA LEU A 154 6.58 13.13 -12.18
C LEU A 154 5.37 14.06 -11.98
N GLY A 155 4.36 13.63 -11.24
CA GLY A 155 3.06 14.30 -11.12
C GLY A 155 3.15 15.76 -10.71
N ASP A 156 3.96 16.09 -9.70
CA ASP A 156 4.12 17.48 -9.23
C ASP A 156 4.74 18.39 -10.30
N LEU A 157 5.71 17.90 -11.07
CA LEU A 157 6.35 18.67 -12.15
C LEU A 157 5.37 18.92 -13.31
N ILE A 158 4.60 17.88 -13.67
CA ILE A 158 3.55 18.00 -14.70
C ILE A 158 2.46 18.97 -14.23
N ALA A 159 2.06 18.87 -12.96
CA ALA A 159 1.02 19.72 -12.37
C ALA A 159 1.43 21.20 -12.33
N GLN A 160 2.68 21.51 -12.01
CA GLN A 160 3.20 22.88 -12.07
C GLN A 160 3.01 23.48 -13.46
N GLN A 161 3.47 22.78 -14.50
CA GLN A 161 3.32 23.24 -15.88
C GLN A 161 1.85 23.35 -16.28
N TYR A 162 1.02 22.39 -15.86
CA TYR A 162 -0.41 22.40 -16.14
C TYR A 162 -1.10 23.64 -15.54
N VAL A 163 -0.78 23.98 -14.28
CA VAL A 163 -1.33 25.16 -13.60
C VAL A 163 -0.92 26.45 -14.30
N GLU A 164 0.34 26.58 -14.72
CA GLU A 164 0.82 27.78 -15.46
C GLU A 164 0.05 28.01 -16.76
N ILE A 165 -0.28 26.94 -17.48
CA ILE A 165 -0.95 27.01 -18.78
C ILE A 165 -2.47 27.14 -18.63
N SER A 166 -3.04 26.45 -17.64
CA SER A 166 -4.48 26.12 -17.64
C SER A 166 -5.27 26.71 -16.48
N LEU A 167 -4.62 27.32 -15.47
CA LEU A 167 -5.31 27.85 -14.29
C LEU A 167 -5.20 29.39 -14.20
N PRO A 168 -6.21 30.13 -14.66
CA PRO A 168 -6.29 31.58 -14.47
C PRO A 168 -6.23 31.98 -12.98
N ALA A 169 -5.59 33.11 -12.68
CA ALA A 169 -5.49 33.63 -11.31
C ALA A 169 -6.87 33.93 -10.66
N ALA A 170 -7.89 34.20 -11.47
CA ALA A 170 -9.26 34.43 -11.01
C ALA A 170 -9.87 33.17 -10.36
N ASP A 171 -9.59 31.98 -10.90
CA ASP A 171 -10.16 30.71 -10.41
C ASP A 171 -9.60 30.36 -9.03
N LYS A 172 -8.31 30.65 -8.80
CA LYS A 172 -7.69 30.49 -7.49
C LYS A 172 -8.42 31.30 -6.41
N LYS A 173 -8.77 32.56 -6.72
CA LYS A 173 -9.46 33.44 -5.78
C LYS A 173 -10.84 32.89 -5.38
N ILE A 174 -11.60 32.39 -6.36
CA ILE A 174 -12.92 31.79 -6.13
C ILE A 174 -12.79 30.56 -5.22
N VAL A 175 -11.80 29.69 -5.47
CA VAL A 175 -11.57 28.50 -4.63
C VAL A 175 -11.14 28.89 -3.22
N ASP A 176 -10.28 29.90 -3.06
CA ASP A 176 -9.84 30.38 -1.75
C ASP A 176 -11.01 30.97 -0.93
N GLU A 177 -11.90 31.74 -1.57
CA GLU A 177 -13.14 32.26 -0.96
C GLU A 177 -14.07 31.11 -0.55
N MET A 178 -14.30 30.13 -1.43
CA MET A 178 -15.10 28.94 -1.10
C MET A 178 -14.52 28.17 0.10
N ILE A 179 -13.20 27.98 0.15
CA ILE A 179 -12.53 27.31 1.28
C ILE A 179 -12.71 28.12 2.57
N ALA A 180 -12.59 29.45 2.50
CA ALA A 180 -12.80 30.33 3.64
C ALA A 180 -14.25 30.23 4.17
N ASP A 181 -15.23 30.23 3.28
CA ASP A 181 -16.64 30.10 3.61
C ASP A 181 -16.96 28.73 4.23
N LEU A 182 -16.44 27.65 3.65
CA LEU A 182 -16.59 26.29 4.21
C LEU A 182 -15.99 26.19 5.61
N ARG A 183 -14.81 26.78 5.84
CA ARG A 183 -14.18 26.83 7.17
C ARG A 183 -14.98 27.70 8.13
N GLY A 184 -15.43 28.88 7.69
CA GLY A 184 -16.23 29.81 8.47
C GLY A 184 -17.54 29.19 8.93
N ASN A 185 -18.21 28.44 8.05
CA ASN A 185 -19.49 27.78 8.32
C ASN A 185 -19.36 26.48 9.12
N SER A 186 -18.18 25.85 9.14
CA SER A 186 -17.98 24.61 9.91
C SER A 186 -18.19 24.78 11.43
N ALA A 187 -17.78 25.91 12.00
CA ALA A 187 -17.92 26.17 13.44
C ALA A 187 -19.38 26.45 13.87
N PRO A 188 -20.17 27.27 13.15
CA PRO A 188 -21.62 27.39 13.37
C PRO A 188 -22.38 26.07 13.25
N ILE A 189 -22.11 25.27 12.21
CA ILE A 189 -22.77 23.96 12.02
C ILE A 189 -22.49 23.03 13.19
N SER A 190 -21.25 22.97 13.67
CA SER A 190 -20.89 22.17 14.85
C SER A 190 -21.60 22.62 16.12
N LYS A 191 -21.92 23.92 16.28
CA LYS A 191 -22.67 24.47 17.42
C LYS A 191 -24.18 24.24 17.29
N ALA A 192 -24.71 24.21 16.07
CA ALA A 192 -26.13 24.05 15.76
C ALA A 192 -26.63 22.60 15.84
N LEU A 193 -25.73 21.63 16.03
CA LEU A 193 -26.04 20.20 16.24
C LEU A 193 -25.75 19.76 17.69
N PRO A 194 -26.39 20.36 18.72
CA PRO A 194 -26.15 19.97 20.11
C PRO A 194 -26.61 18.52 20.33
N GLY A 195 -25.71 17.68 20.84
CA GLY A 195 -26.00 16.28 21.21
C GLY A 195 -25.54 15.19 20.22
N TRP A 196 -25.11 15.55 19.01
CA TRP A 196 -24.53 14.56 18.07
C TRP A 196 -23.05 14.24 18.35
N THR A 197 -22.40 15.06 19.19
CA THR A 197 -21.06 14.82 19.71
C THR A 197 -21.14 14.72 21.24
N THR A 198 -20.76 13.57 21.80
CA THR A 198 -20.71 13.33 23.26
C THR A 198 -19.42 13.82 23.91
N GLN A 199 -18.46 14.30 23.13
CA GLN A 199 -17.22 14.91 23.63
C GLN A 199 -17.27 16.43 23.43
N PRO A 200 -16.95 17.24 24.45
CA PRO A 200 -16.71 18.66 24.24
C PRO A 200 -15.59 18.82 23.21
N ALA A 201 -15.74 19.76 22.27
CA ALA A 201 -14.70 20.08 21.32
C ALA A 201 -13.41 20.40 22.09
N VAL A 202 -12.41 19.51 22.03
CA VAL A 202 -11.10 19.75 22.65
C VAL A 202 -10.53 20.99 21.97
N PRO A 203 -10.18 22.06 22.71
CA PRO A 203 -9.51 23.22 22.13
C PRO A 203 -8.28 22.72 21.40
N ARG A 204 -8.19 22.96 20.09
CA ARG A 204 -6.98 22.63 19.34
C ARG A 204 -5.84 23.42 19.98
N SER A 205 -4.79 22.71 20.39
CA SER A 205 -3.55 23.36 20.80
C SER A 205 -3.09 24.29 19.67
N PRO A 206 -2.62 25.51 19.97
CA PRO A 206 -2.06 26.38 18.94
C PRO A 206 -0.96 25.60 18.22
N LYS A 207 -0.96 25.66 16.88
CA LYS A 207 0.08 25.02 16.07
C LYS A 207 1.44 25.51 16.61
N PRO A 208 2.40 24.61 16.88
CA PRO A 208 3.74 25.05 17.23
C PRO A 208 4.25 25.92 16.08
N THR A 209 4.59 27.16 16.40
CA THR A 209 5.32 28.06 15.51
C THR A 209 6.65 27.39 15.20
N ARG A 210 6.89 27.13 13.92
CA ARG A 210 8.15 26.59 13.42
C ARG A 210 9.18 27.70 13.29
#